data_AF-A0A8S8YZT7-F1
#
_entry.id   AF-A0A8S8YZT7-F1
#
_cell.length_a   1.000
_cell.length_b   1.000
_cell.length_c   1.000
_cell.angle_alpha   90.00
_cell.angle_beta   90.00
_cell.angle_gamma   90.00
#
_symmetry.space_group_name_H-M   'P 1'
#
loop_
_entity.id
_entity.type
_entity.pdbx_description
1 polymer ?
#
loop_
_entity_poly.entity_id
_entity_poly.type
_entity_poly.pdbx_seq_one_letter_code
_entity_poly.pdbx_strand_id
1 'polypeptide(L)'
;MTRFRRRIARTSEEPTKTDLNGATRKLVELVERARAVGREQGPLVPVEALVPIERDSWIWQIVDREVLDSLSHRLVFESDNGKRREILMTSCIDTAMSAASKIVELDGGCVLIETLEP
;
A
#
# COMPACT_ATOMS: atom_id res chain seq x y z
N MET A 1 -25.06 6.94 14.60
CA MET A 1 -25.17 7.62 13.29
C MET A 1 -23.94 8.51 13.10
N THR A 2 -22.91 7.99 12.43
CA THR A 2 -21.58 8.61 12.37
C THR A 2 -21.59 9.73 11.32
N ARG A 3 -21.42 10.99 11.76
CA ARG A 3 -21.31 12.17 10.89
C ARG A 3 -20.05 12.03 10.03
N PHE A 4 -20.20 11.79 8.72
CA PHE A 4 -19.11 11.97 7.76
C PHE A 4 -18.60 13.41 7.85
N ARG A 5 -17.45 13.63 8.50
CA ARG A 5 -16.73 14.91 8.51
C ARG A 5 -16.19 15.14 7.11
N ARG A 6 -16.95 15.86 6.28
CA ARG A 6 -16.43 16.40 5.01
C ARG A 6 -15.20 17.24 5.33
N ARG A 7 -14.08 16.99 4.64
CA ARG A 7 -12.88 17.84 4.63
C ARG A 7 -13.23 19.15 3.93
N ILE A 8 -13.95 20.03 4.61
CA ILE A 8 -14.25 21.38 4.13
C ILE A 8 -13.07 22.25 4.58
N ALA A 9 -12.56 23.09 3.67
CA ALA A 9 -11.51 24.05 3.96
C ALA A 9 -11.87 24.88 5.20
N ARG A 10 -10.89 25.12 6.08
CA ARG A 10 -11.09 25.89 7.33
C ARG A 10 -11.30 27.38 7.08
N THR A 11 -10.91 27.86 5.90
CA THR A 11 -11.15 29.21 5.42
C THR A 11 -12.46 29.23 4.64
N SER A 12 -13.40 30.03 5.12
CA SER A 12 -14.66 30.32 4.44
C SER A 12 -14.41 31.28 3.27
N GLU A 13 -13.91 30.77 2.16
CA GLU A 13 -14.06 31.49 0.89
C GLU A 13 -15.54 31.40 0.45
N GLU A 14 -16.05 32.46 -0.17
CA GLU A 14 -17.41 32.44 -0.69
C GLU A 14 -17.55 31.28 -1.69
N PRO A 15 -18.59 30.43 -1.56
CA PRO A 15 -18.79 29.33 -2.48
C PRO A 15 -18.95 29.88 -3.90
N THR A 16 -18.00 29.56 -4.77
CA THR A 16 -18.03 30.00 -6.16
C THR A 16 -19.18 29.28 -6.86
N LYS A 17 -20.25 30.00 -7.18
CA LYS A 17 -21.37 29.46 -7.95
C LYS A 17 -20.99 29.47 -9.43
N THR A 18 -20.76 28.29 -9.99
CA THR A 18 -20.44 28.14 -11.40
C THR A 18 -21.72 28.03 -12.24
N ASP A 19 -21.75 28.68 -13.39
CA ASP A 19 -22.79 28.53 -14.41
C ASP A 19 -22.58 27.25 -15.25
N LEU A 20 -23.52 26.94 -16.14
CA LEU A 20 -23.44 25.71 -16.96
C LEU A 20 -22.15 25.66 -17.80
N ASN A 21 -21.74 26.80 -18.35
CA ASN A 21 -20.56 26.92 -19.20
C ASN A 21 -19.26 26.76 -18.39
N GLY A 22 -19.18 27.41 -17.23
CA GLY A 22 -18.06 27.24 -16.30
C GLY A 22 -17.96 25.81 -15.78
N ALA A 23 -19.09 25.16 -15.51
CA ALA A 23 -19.11 23.79 -15.00
C ALA A 23 -18.62 22.81 -16.07
N THR A 24 -19.07 23.00 -17.31
CA THR A 24 -18.62 22.22 -18.48
C THR A 24 -17.11 22.39 -18.68
N ARG A 25 -16.60 23.62 -18.65
CA ARG A 25 -15.16 23.90 -18.76
C ARG A 25 -14.37 23.21 -17.64
N LYS A 26 -14.87 23.28 -16.40
CA LYS A 26 -14.20 22.67 -15.26
C LYS A 26 -14.16 21.15 -15.35
N LEU A 27 -15.23 20.54 -15.89
CA LEU A 27 -15.27 19.11 -16.15
C LEU A 27 -14.27 18.70 -17.24
N VAL A 28 -14.15 19.49 -18.31
CA VAL A 28 -13.13 19.25 -19.36
C VAL A 28 -11.73 19.32 -18.77
N GLU A 29 -11.40 20.36 -17.99
CA GLU A 29 -10.12 20.48 -17.29
C GLU A 29 -9.83 19.28 -16.38
N LEU A 30 -10.84 18.78 -15.66
CA LEU A 30 -10.71 17.61 -14.81
C LEU A 30 -10.40 16.35 -15.62
N VAL A 31 -11.09 16.14 -16.73
CA VAL A 31 -10.88 14.99 -17.63
C VAL A 31 -9.50 15.04 -18.26
N GLU A 32 -9.05 16.21 -18.72
CA GLU A 32 -7.70 16.36 -19.29
C GLU A 32 -6.61 16.07 -18.27
N ARG A 33 -6.75 16.59 -17.04
CA ARG A 33 -5.80 16.27 -15.96
C ARG A 33 -5.81 14.79 -15.62
N ALA A 34 -6.98 14.16 -15.51
CA ALA A 34 -7.06 12.71 -15.25
C ALA A 34 -6.36 11.90 -16.35
N ARG A 35 -6.52 12.28 -17.62
CA ARG A 35 -5.84 11.63 -18.75
C ARG A 35 -4.33 11.90 -18.79
N ALA A 36 -3.89 13.11 -18.44
CA ALA A 36 -2.47 13.44 -18.35
C ALA A 36 -1.80 12.62 -17.24
N VAL A 37 -2.37 12.66 -16.03
CA VAL A 37 -1.89 11.89 -14.89
C VAL A 37 -1.92 10.38 -15.17
N GLY A 38 -2.99 9.87 -15.78
CA GLY A 38 -3.07 8.45 -16.13
C GLY A 38 -2.01 8.00 -17.15
N ARG A 39 -1.54 8.89 -18.03
CA ARG A 39 -0.41 8.60 -18.94
C ARG A 39 0.93 8.61 -18.22
N GLU A 40 1.12 9.53 -17.27
CA GLU A 40 2.34 9.66 -16.47
C GLU A 40 2.49 8.54 -15.43
N GLN A 41 1.38 8.02 -14.90
CA GLN A 41 1.37 6.98 -13.86
C GLN A 41 1.88 5.62 -14.35
N GLY A 42 2.02 5.40 -15.66
CA GLY A 42 2.42 4.12 -16.22
C GLY A 42 1.34 3.04 -16.07
N PRO A 43 1.64 1.78 -16.42
CA PRO A 43 0.69 0.67 -16.27
C PRO A 43 0.34 0.45 -14.80
N LEU A 44 -0.94 0.20 -14.51
CA LEU A 44 -1.38 -0.17 -13.17
C LEU A 44 -0.69 -1.48 -12.77
N VAL A 45 0.25 -1.37 -11.82
CA VAL A 45 0.87 -2.54 -11.20
C VAL A 45 -0.07 -2.99 -10.08
N PRO A 46 -0.61 -4.23 -10.14
CA PRO A 46 -1.37 -4.77 -9.02
C PRO A 46 -0.42 -4.93 -7.84
N VAL A 47 -0.58 -4.07 -6.83
CA VAL A 47 0.09 -4.22 -5.53
C VAL A 47 -0.82 -5.10 -4.68
N GLU A 48 -0.28 -6.21 -4.18
CA GLU A 48 -1.00 -7.06 -3.24
C GLU A 48 -1.34 -6.26 -1.99
N ALA A 49 -2.54 -6.46 -1.41
CA ALA A 49 -2.92 -5.77 -0.19
C ALA A 49 -2.08 -6.32 0.98
N LEU A 50 -0.91 -5.72 1.22
CA LEU A 50 0.04 -6.11 2.27
C LEU A 50 -0.48 -5.89 3.69
N VAL A 51 -1.70 -5.36 3.85
CA VAL A 51 -2.38 -5.14 5.11
C VAL A 51 -3.83 -5.59 4.98
N PRO A 52 -4.37 -6.43 5.89
CA PRO A 52 -5.79 -6.71 5.94
C PRO A 52 -6.54 -5.42 6.34
N ILE A 53 -7.27 -4.84 5.39
CA ILE A 53 -8.17 -3.71 5.66
C ILE A 53 -9.54 -4.30 6.01
N GLU A 54 -9.88 -4.31 7.30
CA GLU A 54 -11.24 -4.61 7.72
C GLU A 54 -11.97 -3.31 8.06
N ARG A 55 -13.08 -3.06 7.36
CA ARG A 55 -14.07 -2.00 7.68
C ARG A 55 -13.45 -0.61 7.92
N ASP A 56 -12.53 -0.20 7.05
CA ASP A 56 -11.84 1.10 7.06
C ASP A 56 -10.85 1.32 8.22
N SER A 57 -10.40 0.26 8.89
CA SER A 57 -9.42 0.34 9.97
C SER A 57 -8.15 -0.45 9.68
N TRP A 58 -7.01 0.12 10.06
CA TRP A 58 -5.71 -0.53 9.93
C TRP A 58 -5.52 -1.41 11.15
N ILE A 59 -5.51 -2.73 10.96
CA ILE A 59 -5.28 -3.70 12.03
C ILE A 59 -3.79 -4.04 12.02
N TRP A 60 -3.09 -3.66 13.09
CA TRP A 60 -1.74 -4.14 13.37
C TRP A 60 -1.86 -5.19 14.47
N GLN A 61 -1.40 -6.41 14.21
CA GLN A 61 -1.40 -7.48 15.21
C GLN A 61 -0.03 -7.50 15.90
N ILE A 62 -0.03 -7.38 17.22
CA ILE A 62 1.12 -7.77 18.03
C ILE A 62 1.03 -9.28 18.16
N VAL A 63 2.03 -9.99 17.64
CA VAL A 63 2.13 -11.44 17.74
C VAL A 63 3.16 -11.76 18.81
N ASP A 64 2.82 -12.69 19.71
CA ASP A 64 3.76 -13.16 20.73
C ASP A 64 4.96 -13.83 20.07
N ARG A 65 6.13 -13.60 20.65
CA ARG A 65 7.38 -14.15 20.11
C ARG A 65 7.37 -15.68 20.06
N GLU A 66 6.78 -16.33 21.06
CA GLU A 66 6.64 -17.78 21.11
C GLU A 66 5.84 -18.34 19.92
N VAL A 67 4.84 -17.58 19.45
CA VAL A 67 4.07 -17.95 18.26
C VAL A 67 4.95 -17.82 17.02
N LEU A 68 5.70 -16.73 16.87
CA LEU A 68 6.62 -16.56 15.74
C LEU A 68 7.68 -17.68 15.70
N ASP A 69 8.24 -18.05 16.84
CA ASP A 69 9.25 -19.11 16.95
C ASP A 69 8.70 -20.51 16.60
N SER A 70 7.37 -20.70 16.63
CA SER A 70 6.72 -21.96 16.24
C SER A 70 6.44 -22.07 14.74
N LEU A 71 6.56 -20.96 13.99
CA LEU A 71 6.20 -20.89 12.58
C LEU A 71 7.44 -21.01 11.69
N SER A 72 7.23 -21.47 10.46
CA SER A 72 8.25 -21.33 9.42
C SER A 72 8.12 -19.95 8.77
N HIS A 73 9.25 -19.36 8.40
CA HIS A 73 9.34 -18.03 7.82
C HIS A 73 9.90 -18.11 6.40
N ARG A 74 9.11 -17.62 5.45
CA ARG A 74 9.50 -17.52 4.04
C ARG A 74 9.89 -16.09 3.71
N LEU A 75 11.03 -15.90 3.06
CA LEU A 75 11.42 -14.61 2.51
C LEU A 75 11.04 -14.55 1.04
N VAL A 76 10.24 -13.54 0.71
CA VAL A 76 9.76 -13.28 -0.64
C VAL A 76 10.27 -11.92 -1.10
N PHE A 77 10.91 -11.91 -2.26
CA PHE A 77 11.27 -10.68 -2.96
C PHE A 77 10.19 -10.32 -3.96
N GLU A 78 9.74 -9.07 -3.90
CA GLU A 78 8.82 -8.50 -4.87
C GLU A 78 9.61 -7.60 -5.82
N SER A 79 9.67 -8.01 -7.09
CA SER A 79 10.29 -7.18 -8.13
C SER A 79 9.32 -6.11 -8.62
N ASP A 80 9.84 -5.03 -9.22
CA ASP A 80 9.09 -3.84 -9.68
C ASP A 80 7.90 -4.12 -10.62
N ASN A 81 7.82 -5.33 -11.20
CA ASN A 81 6.72 -5.78 -12.05
C ASN A 81 5.64 -6.58 -11.29
N GLY A 82 5.68 -6.61 -9.95
CA GLY A 82 4.77 -7.35 -9.09
C GLY A 82 5.02 -8.86 -9.03
N LYS A 83 6.10 -9.37 -9.65
CA LYS A 83 6.45 -10.79 -9.51
C LYS A 83 7.08 -11.05 -8.16
N ARG A 84 6.51 -12.02 -7.47
CA ARG A 84 6.96 -12.53 -6.17
C ARG A 84 7.87 -13.74 -6.41
N ARG A 85 9.07 -13.72 -5.83
CA ARG A 85 10.03 -14.82 -5.87
C ARG A 85 10.43 -15.21 -4.45
N GLU A 86 10.26 -16.47 -4.11
CA GLU A 86 10.81 -17.03 -2.88
C GLU A 86 12.33 -17.09 -2.96
N ILE A 87 13.01 -16.53 -1.96
CA ILE A 87 14.48 -16.57 -1.84
C ILE A 87 14.90 -17.74 -0.95
N LEU A 88 14.31 -17.81 0.24
CA LEU A 88 14.64 -18.81 1.25
C LEU A 88 13.49 -19.04 2.22
N MET A 89 13.58 -20.13 2.96
CA MET A 89 12.73 -20.47 4.08
C MET A 89 13.58 -20.84 5.30
N THR A 90 13.16 -20.42 6.49
CA THR A 90 13.83 -20.71 7.77
C THR A 90 12.81 -20.87 8.89
N SER A 91 13.09 -21.72 9.88
CA SER A 91 12.21 -21.92 11.04
C SER A 91 12.47 -20.92 12.19
N CYS A 92 13.36 -19.94 12.00
CA CYS A 92 13.75 -19.00 13.05
C CYS A 92 13.56 -17.55 12.59
N ILE A 93 12.74 -16.80 13.33
CA ILE A 93 12.41 -15.41 12.99
C ILE A 93 13.64 -14.50 12.98
N ASP A 94 14.60 -14.69 13.90
CA ASP A 94 15.82 -13.88 13.93
C ASP A 94 16.70 -14.12 12.68
N THR A 95 16.71 -15.37 12.20
CA THR A 95 17.44 -15.72 10.97
C THR A 95 16.75 -15.09 9.77
N ALA A 96 15.42 -15.12 9.72
CA ALA A 96 14.64 -14.47 8.67
C ALA A 96 14.88 -12.96 8.64
N MET A 97 14.85 -12.30 9.80
CA MET A 97 15.13 -10.87 9.94
C MET A 97 16.55 -10.51 9.54
N SER A 98 17.54 -11.31 9.96
CA SER A 98 18.95 -11.09 9.63
C SER A 98 19.20 -11.22 8.12
N ALA A 99 18.56 -12.19 7.47
CA ALA A 99 18.63 -12.35 6.02
C ALA A 99 17.93 -11.19 5.28
N ALA A 100 16.74 -10.80 5.73
CA ALA A 100 16.00 -9.68 5.14
C ALA A 100 16.79 -8.36 5.21
N SER A 101 17.39 -8.05 6.35
CA SER A 101 18.25 -6.85 6.51
C SER A 101 19.37 -6.83 5.47
N LYS A 102 20.09 -7.95 5.32
CA LYS A 102 21.20 -8.06 4.36
C LYS A 102 20.73 -7.92 2.91
N ILE A 103 19.57 -8.48 2.56
CA ILE A 103 19.03 -8.37 1.20
C ILE A 103 18.67 -6.92 0.88
N VAL A 104 18.01 -6.22 1.81
CA VAL A 104 17.65 -4.80 1.65
C VAL A 104 18.90 -3.93 1.53
N GLU A 105 19.94 -4.20 2.33
CA GLU A 105 21.23 -3.48 2.27
C GLU A 105 21.96 -3.65 0.94
N LEU A 106 21.91 -4.84 0.33
CA LEU A 106 22.70 -5.16 -0.86
C LEU A 106 22.01 -4.83 -2.18
N ASP A 107 20.71 -5.12 -2.30
CA ASP A 107 19.99 -5.05 -3.59
C ASP A 107 19.03 -3.86 -3.66
N GLY A 108 18.75 -3.21 -2.53
CA GLY A 108 17.65 -2.24 -2.43
C GLY A 108 16.27 -2.91 -2.62
N GLY A 109 15.23 -2.32 -2.06
CA GLY A 109 13.86 -2.80 -2.22
C GLY A 109 13.22 -3.33 -0.94
N CYS A 110 12.12 -4.07 -1.11
CA CYS A 110 11.30 -4.60 -0.02
C CYS A 110 11.36 -6.13 0.01
N VAL A 111 11.57 -6.69 1.19
CA VAL A 111 11.51 -8.13 1.43
C VAL A 111 10.36 -8.40 2.37
N LEU A 112 9.50 -9.34 2.00
CA LEU A 112 8.42 -9.80 2.85
C LEU A 112 8.86 -11.05 3.62
N ILE A 113 8.59 -11.08 4.92
CA ILE A 113 8.69 -12.28 5.75
C ILE A 113 7.27 -12.78 5.98
N GLU A 114 6.95 -13.93 5.42
CA GLU A 114 5.66 -14.57 5.59
C GLU A 114 5.79 -15.73 6.58
N THR A 115 4.87 -15.80 7.52
CA THR A 115 4.75 -16.96 8.41
C THR A 115 3.86 -18.02 7.78
N LEU A 116 4.30 -19.27 7.84
CA LEU A 116 3.55 -20.44 7.41
C LEU A 116 3.21 -21.27 8.64
N GLU A 117 1.92 -21.63 8.75
CA GLU A 117 1.48 -22.63 9.73
C GLU A 117 2.17 -23.97 9.44
N PRO A 118 2.57 -24.73 10.48
CA PRO A 118 3.23 -26.02 10.34
C PRO A 118 2.33 -27.10 9.71
#